data_AF-A0A4R4WB55-F1
#
_entry.id   AF-A0A4R4WB55-F1
#
_cell.length_a   1.000
_cell.length_b   1.000
_cell.length_c   1.000
_cell.angle_alpha   90.00
_cell.angle_beta   90.00
_cell.angle_gamma   90.00
#
_symmetry.space_group_name_H-M   'P 1'
#
loop_
_entity.id
_entity.type
_entity.pdbx_description
1 polymer ?
#
loop_
_entity_poly.entity_id
_entity_poly.type
_entity_poly.pdbx_seq_one_letter_code
_entity_poly.pdbx_strand_id
1 'polypeptide(L)'
;GYVFMDSPGNDLESVAGEVASGCNLIFFTTGNGSITNFPFVPTLKFVTTSERYERLQAEMDVDAGRYLTGTPMAELTADTFDLTVRVASGEPSAGERAGHSQVSIWRNWRQSAPRAGISITTDGRMSRSLADLPSEDRDAPLAGLPLTGLGTNARTPVRLLSVDDRLVPESVGLILPTSLCSGQIALRLAAQAELEKWAGDAVTRMVALPHTEGCGSSGGASEETFARTMLGYLLHPNTRIALLLEHGCEKTHNDYFRSRLVEAGADPARFGWASIQADGGLEAVGAKVRDWFSGFDLPAPVEYDGTLGDLTVGLEARGPLSAGTAEAMALIGREIVGAGGSVVLSSRGALLAHDVFRTAAFGSADRVESTVAHGQRFAEPGWHVMRMPGTDWMETATGFGAGGVQQLLAHVAGGTLSAQRFVPVVELSNDPETVARYGDDLDAVATGDAADQARAGLDAVAAVASRRIVPKAVASGNVGFQITRGLLGTSM
;
A
#
# COMPACT_ATOMS: atom_id res chain seq x y z
N GLY A 1 22.86 -34.53 -9.51
CA GLY A 1 23.93 -33.80 -10.22
C GLY A 1 23.68 -32.31 -10.11
N TYR A 2 24.58 -31.45 -10.56
CA TYR A 2 24.36 -30.00 -10.58
C TYR A 2 23.32 -29.63 -11.64
N VAL A 3 22.36 -28.78 -11.26
CA VAL A 3 21.36 -28.19 -12.15
C VAL A 3 21.50 -26.69 -12.05
N PHE A 4 21.51 -26.00 -13.20
CA PHE A 4 21.54 -24.54 -13.25
C PHE A 4 20.14 -24.04 -13.62
N MET A 5 19.56 -23.21 -12.77
CA MET A 5 18.28 -22.56 -13.02
C MET A 5 18.51 -21.19 -13.66
N ASP A 6 17.87 -20.95 -14.80
CA ASP A 6 17.75 -19.60 -15.35
C ASP A 6 16.78 -18.80 -14.46
N SER A 7 17.28 -17.75 -13.80
CA SER A 7 16.54 -17.02 -12.76
C SER A 7 16.96 -15.55 -12.70
N PRO A 8 16.09 -14.66 -12.16
CA PRO A 8 16.47 -13.29 -11.87
C PRO A 8 17.51 -13.25 -10.72
N GLY A 9 18.24 -12.14 -10.63
CA GLY A 9 19.20 -11.91 -9.55
C GLY A 9 18.59 -11.43 -8.22
N ASN A 10 17.27 -11.20 -8.15
CA ASN A 10 16.61 -10.76 -6.91
C ASN A 10 16.40 -11.95 -5.96
N ASP A 11 16.82 -11.79 -4.70
CA ASP A 11 16.79 -12.82 -3.65
C ASP A 11 15.47 -13.59 -3.57
N LEU A 12 14.34 -12.89 -3.43
CA LEU A 12 13.03 -13.51 -3.17
C LEU A 12 12.52 -14.26 -4.40
N GLU A 13 12.75 -13.72 -5.59
CA GLU A 13 12.31 -14.32 -6.84
C GLU A 13 13.16 -15.54 -7.23
N SER A 14 14.48 -15.45 -7.01
CA SER A 14 15.41 -16.55 -7.26
C SER A 14 15.12 -17.72 -6.32
N VAL A 15 15.03 -17.48 -5.00
CA VAL A 15 14.72 -18.53 -4.01
C VAL A 15 13.35 -19.17 -4.30
N ALA A 16 12.32 -18.38 -4.65
CA ALA A 16 11.03 -18.94 -5.02
C ALA A 16 11.10 -19.85 -6.26
N GLY A 17 11.92 -19.48 -7.25
CA GLY A 17 12.20 -20.31 -8.41
C GLY A 17 12.91 -21.62 -8.06
N GLU A 18 13.90 -21.58 -7.16
CA GLU A 18 14.65 -22.77 -6.71
C GLU A 18 13.71 -23.75 -6.01
N VAL A 19 12.86 -23.24 -5.10
CA VAL A 19 11.85 -24.05 -4.43
C VAL A 19 10.84 -24.62 -5.43
N ALA A 20 10.35 -23.82 -6.37
CA ALA A 20 9.44 -24.29 -7.41
C ALA A 20 10.07 -25.36 -8.34
N SER A 21 11.39 -25.31 -8.51
CA SER A 21 12.17 -26.30 -9.26
C SER A 21 12.42 -27.60 -8.46
N GLY A 22 12.04 -27.64 -7.19
CA GLY A 22 12.09 -28.82 -6.33
C GLY A 22 13.17 -28.81 -5.25
N CYS A 23 13.81 -27.66 -4.97
CA CYS A 23 14.72 -27.57 -3.83
C CYS A 23 13.99 -27.77 -2.51
N ASN A 24 14.54 -28.63 -1.65
CA ASN A 24 14.02 -28.94 -0.32
C ASN A 24 14.83 -28.31 0.83
N LEU A 25 15.92 -27.62 0.50
CA LEU A 25 16.74 -26.81 1.40
C LEU A 25 17.47 -25.75 0.55
N ILE A 26 17.59 -24.54 1.08
CA ILE A 26 18.26 -23.41 0.42
C ILE A 26 19.49 -22.99 1.22
N PHE A 27 20.62 -22.79 0.52
CA PHE A 27 21.80 -22.12 1.08
C PHE A 27 21.82 -20.68 0.60
N PHE A 28 21.63 -19.74 1.51
CA PHE A 28 21.51 -18.32 1.19
C PHE A 28 22.70 -17.54 1.76
N THR A 29 23.59 -17.05 0.90
CA THR A 29 24.74 -16.26 1.34
C THR A 29 24.42 -14.77 1.30
N THR A 30 24.78 -14.05 2.36
CA THR A 30 24.51 -12.62 2.48
C THR A 30 25.69 -11.86 3.07
N GLY A 31 26.04 -10.75 2.41
CA GLY A 31 26.98 -9.79 2.96
C GLY A 31 26.33 -8.91 4.02
N ASN A 32 25.15 -8.36 3.71
CA ASN A 32 24.45 -7.37 4.55
C ASN A 32 23.56 -7.95 5.65
N GLY A 33 23.44 -9.28 5.73
CA GLY A 33 22.65 -9.93 6.76
C GLY A 33 21.17 -9.96 6.39
N SER A 34 20.86 -10.34 5.15
CA SER A 34 19.47 -10.49 4.70
C SER A 34 18.76 -11.58 5.48
N ILE A 35 17.56 -11.26 6.00
CA ILE A 35 16.74 -12.19 6.79
C ILE A 35 15.71 -12.93 5.93
N THR A 36 15.96 -13.02 4.61
CA THR A 36 15.12 -13.74 3.64
C THR A 36 14.97 -15.21 4.01
N ASN A 37 13.73 -15.68 4.10
CA ASN A 37 13.40 -17.09 4.27
C ASN A 37 12.18 -17.47 3.43
N PHE A 38 12.10 -18.75 3.08
CA PHE A 38 10.95 -19.31 2.41
C PHE A 38 9.93 -19.92 3.40
N PRO A 39 8.60 -19.85 3.16
CA PRO A 39 7.60 -20.27 4.16
C PRO A 39 7.63 -21.73 4.60
N PHE A 40 8.07 -22.64 3.74
CA PHE A 40 8.04 -24.08 4.01
C PHE A 40 9.31 -24.83 3.58
N VAL A 41 10.33 -24.11 3.10
CA VAL A 41 11.62 -24.71 2.72
C VAL A 41 12.71 -24.09 3.62
N PRO A 42 13.42 -24.90 4.42
CA PRO A 42 14.48 -24.40 5.29
C PRO A 42 15.54 -23.63 4.49
N THR A 43 15.89 -22.45 4.99
CA THR A 43 16.86 -21.55 4.35
C THR A 43 18.00 -21.29 5.32
N LEU A 44 19.14 -21.97 5.12
CA LEU A 44 20.35 -21.73 5.90
C LEU A 44 21.02 -20.46 5.42
N LYS A 45 21.15 -19.48 6.32
CA LYS A 45 21.74 -18.18 6.01
C LYS A 45 23.19 -18.10 6.47
N PHE A 46 24.04 -17.71 5.53
CA PHE A 46 25.48 -17.56 5.71
C PHE A 46 25.83 -16.08 5.67
N VAL A 47 26.38 -15.55 6.75
CA VAL A 47 26.90 -14.19 6.76
C VAL A 47 28.41 -14.20 6.62
N THR A 48 28.94 -13.32 5.78
CA THR A 48 30.35 -13.35 5.36
C THR A 48 31.31 -12.69 6.35
N THR A 49 30.82 -12.12 7.46
CA THR A 49 31.62 -11.43 8.47
C THR A 49 31.13 -11.74 9.89
N SER A 50 32.05 -12.03 10.80
CA SER A 50 31.73 -12.41 12.19
C SER A 50 31.09 -11.27 12.98
N GLU A 51 31.52 -10.02 12.76
CA GLU A 51 30.90 -8.84 13.40
C GLU A 51 29.40 -8.76 13.09
N ARG A 52 29.01 -9.06 11.85
CA ARG A 52 27.60 -9.04 11.45
C ARG A 52 26.85 -10.28 11.91
N TYR A 53 27.51 -11.43 12.01
CA TYR A 53 26.96 -12.62 12.66
C TYR A 53 26.58 -12.35 14.11
N GLU A 54 27.47 -11.75 14.89
CA GLU A 54 27.22 -11.44 16.30
C GLU A 54 26.00 -10.52 16.48
N ARG A 55 25.82 -9.56 15.56
CA ARG A 55 24.67 -8.63 15.55
C ARG A 55 23.35 -9.27 15.13
N LEU A 56 23.37 -10.29 14.28
CA LEU A 56 22.19 -10.92 13.67
C LEU A 56 22.13 -12.42 13.99
N GLN A 57 22.69 -12.85 15.12
CA GLN A 57 22.87 -14.26 15.46
C GLN A 57 21.53 -15.01 15.60
N ALA A 58 20.44 -14.29 15.93
CA ALA A 58 19.10 -14.85 16.00
C ALA A 58 18.54 -15.18 14.61
N GLU A 59 19.00 -14.47 13.57
CA GLU A 59 18.55 -14.60 12.19
C GLU A 59 19.60 -15.22 11.26
N MET A 60 20.80 -15.59 11.73
CA MET A 60 21.87 -16.17 10.91
C MET A 60 22.22 -17.59 11.38
N ASP A 61 22.39 -18.51 10.43
CA ASP A 61 22.68 -19.90 10.72
C ASP A 61 24.20 -20.17 10.79
N VAL A 62 24.98 -19.52 9.92
CA VAL A 62 26.42 -19.79 9.76
C VAL A 62 27.24 -18.50 9.74
N ASP A 63 28.24 -18.42 10.63
CA ASP A 63 29.31 -17.42 10.58
C ASP A 63 30.42 -17.86 9.61
N ALA A 64 30.33 -17.45 8.34
CA ALA A 64 31.40 -17.68 7.37
C ALA A 64 32.58 -16.72 7.56
N GLY A 65 32.43 -15.67 8.38
CA GLY A 65 33.49 -14.74 8.75
C GLY A 65 34.60 -15.38 9.59
N ARG A 66 34.31 -16.50 10.27
CA ARG A 66 35.31 -17.34 10.97
C ARG A 66 36.53 -17.67 10.09
N TYR A 67 36.33 -17.81 8.78
CA TYR A 67 37.42 -18.02 7.84
C TYR A 67 38.43 -16.85 7.83
N LEU A 68 37.91 -15.62 7.90
CA LEU A 68 38.74 -14.40 7.95
C LEU A 68 39.47 -14.25 9.28
N THR A 69 38.97 -14.88 10.35
CA THR A 69 39.58 -14.88 11.69
C THR A 69 40.47 -16.10 11.95
N GLY A 70 40.72 -16.93 10.93
CA GLY A 70 41.72 -18.01 10.97
C GLY A 70 41.17 -19.44 11.08
N THR A 71 39.85 -19.65 11.10
CA THR A 71 39.27 -21.00 11.03
C THR A 71 39.56 -21.62 9.66
N PRO A 72 40.15 -22.83 9.57
CA PRO A 72 40.40 -23.50 8.29
C PRO A 72 39.08 -23.79 7.55
N MET A 73 39.07 -23.64 6.22
CA MET A 73 37.90 -23.92 5.38
C MET A 73 37.35 -25.34 5.57
N ALA A 74 38.23 -26.33 5.80
CA ALA A 74 37.84 -27.72 6.03
C ALA A 74 36.98 -27.89 7.29
N GLU A 75 37.32 -27.16 8.37
CA GLU A 75 36.56 -27.17 9.62
C GLU A 75 35.21 -26.46 9.42
N LEU A 76 35.21 -25.27 8.82
CA LEU A 76 33.98 -24.51 8.54
C LEU A 76 33.00 -25.31 7.65
N THR A 77 33.53 -26.05 6.68
CA THR A 77 32.72 -26.89 5.77
C THR A 77 32.13 -28.09 6.51
N ALA A 78 32.91 -28.73 7.40
CA ALA A 78 32.42 -29.84 8.22
C ALA A 78 31.29 -29.37 9.15
N ASP A 79 31.49 -28.28 9.88
CA ASP A 79 30.47 -27.67 10.76
C ASP A 79 29.18 -27.35 9.99
N THR A 80 29.33 -26.74 8.81
CA THR A 80 28.20 -26.37 7.92
C THR A 80 27.45 -27.60 7.42
N PHE A 81 28.17 -28.66 7.03
CA PHE A 81 27.57 -29.89 6.55
C PHE A 81 26.77 -30.58 7.66
N ASP A 82 27.33 -30.65 8.87
CA ASP A 82 26.64 -31.22 10.02
C ASP A 82 25.37 -30.43 10.35
N LEU A 83 25.41 -29.10 10.33
CA LEU A 83 24.22 -28.26 10.47
C LEU A 83 23.19 -28.55 9.37
N THR A 84 23.64 -28.68 8.12
CA THR A 84 22.77 -28.99 6.98
C THR A 84 22.03 -30.31 7.19
N VAL A 85 22.74 -31.36 7.63
CA VAL A 85 22.13 -32.66 7.92
C VAL A 85 21.08 -32.55 9.02
N ARG A 86 21.37 -31.81 10.09
CA ARG A 86 20.40 -31.62 11.18
C ARG A 86 19.15 -30.87 10.73
N VAL A 87 19.32 -29.78 9.97
CA VAL A 87 18.18 -28.99 9.46
C VAL A 87 17.35 -29.78 8.45
N ALA A 88 18.00 -30.51 7.53
CA ALA A 88 17.31 -31.43 6.63
C ALA A 88 16.58 -32.56 7.38
N SER A 89 17.01 -32.89 8.60
CA SER A 89 16.38 -33.89 9.48
C SER A 89 15.29 -33.31 10.39
N GLY A 90 14.98 -32.01 10.28
CA GLY A 90 13.88 -31.36 11.00
C GLY A 90 14.29 -30.42 12.13
N GLU A 91 15.59 -30.14 12.33
CA GLU A 91 15.99 -29.01 13.18
C GLU A 91 15.59 -27.68 12.50
N PRO A 92 14.81 -26.80 13.15
CA PRO A 92 14.42 -25.54 12.52
C PRO A 92 15.64 -24.65 12.27
N SER A 93 15.75 -24.04 11.09
CA SER A 93 16.73 -22.98 10.80
C SER A 93 16.47 -21.72 11.63
N ALA A 94 17.45 -20.81 11.71
CA ALA A 94 17.32 -19.51 12.37
C ALA A 94 16.12 -18.72 11.84
N GLY A 95 15.88 -18.80 10.53
CA GLY A 95 14.75 -18.14 9.89
C GLY A 95 13.38 -18.69 10.32
N GLU A 96 13.28 -20.01 10.42
CA GLU A 96 12.07 -20.68 10.89
C GLU A 96 11.79 -20.37 12.36
N ARG A 97 12.83 -20.30 13.20
CA ARG A 97 12.69 -19.90 14.62
C ARG A 97 12.26 -18.44 14.76
N ALA A 98 12.76 -17.54 13.92
CA ALA A 98 12.33 -16.14 13.85
C ALA A 98 10.89 -15.99 13.30
N GLY A 99 10.36 -17.03 12.67
CA GLY A 99 9.03 -17.08 12.08
C GLY A 99 8.83 -16.14 10.89
N HIS A 100 9.87 -15.47 10.40
CA HIS A 100 9.78 -14.54 9.27
C HIS A 100 9.96 -15.30 7.96
N SER A 101 9.09 -15.08 6.97
CA SER A 101 9.20 -15.66 5.64
C SER A 101 8.43 -14.87 4.59
N GLN A 102 8.94 -14.86 3.37
CA GLN A 102 8.38 -14.10 2.26
C GLN A 102 8.57 -14.82 0.94
N VAL A 103 7.67 -14.56 0.00
CA VAL A 103 7.72 -15.12 -1.35
C VAL A 103 7.43 -14.02 -2.34
N SER A 104 8.29 -13.90 -3.35
CA SER A 104 7.99 -13.16 -4.56
C SER A 104 8.10 -14.11 -5.74
N ILE A 105 7.10 -14.12 -6.61
CA ILE A 105 7.15 -14.88 -7.87
C ILE A 105 7.77 -13.97 -8.91
N TRP A 106 8.76 -14.46 -9.65
CA TRP A 106 9.37 -13.70 -10.75
C TRP A 106 8.33 -13.30 -11.79
N ARG A 107 8.25 -12.01 -12.10
CA ARG A 107 7.29 -11.44 -13.07
C ARG A 107 8.00 -11.03 -14.36
N ASN A 108 8.40 -12.00 -15.19
CA ASN A 108 8.97 -11.71 -16.51
C ASN A 108 7.91 -11.62 -17.61
N TRP A 109 7.24 -10.47 -17.72
CA TRP A 109 6.31 -10.25 -18.83
C TRP A 109 7.08 -9.78 -20.07
N ARG A 110 7.33 -10.70 -21.01
CA ARG A 110 7.90 -10.35 -22.31
C ARG A 110 6.83 -9.69 -23.18
N GLN A 111 7.09 -8.45 -23.59
CA GLN A 111 6.30 -7.79 -24.64
C GLN A 111 6.49 -8.59 -25.94
N SER A 112 5.43 -9.23 -26.44
CA SER A 112 5.50 -10.14 -27.60
C SER A 112 5.47 -9.41 -28.95
N ALA A 113 5.13 -8.12 -28.96
CA ALA A 113 5.19 -7.26 -30.14
C ALA A 113 5.50 -5.81 -29.73
N PRO A 114 6.26 -5.04 -30.54
CA PRO A 114 6.47 -3.63 -30.30
C PRO A 114 5.13 -2.87 -30.31
N ARG A 115 4.84 -2.14 -29.23
CA ARG A 115 3.83 -1.06 -29.28
C ARG A 115 4.53 0.21 -29.77
N ALA A 116 4.01 0.82 -30.83
CA ALA A 116 4.52 2.11 -31.30
C ALA A 116 4.47 3.12 -30.14
N GLY A 117 5.64 3.67 -29.77
CA GLY A 117 5.78 4.60 -28.64
C GLY A 117 6.14 3.98 -27.28
N ILE A 118 6.00 2.66 -27.08
CA ILE A 118 6.13 1.99 -25.75
C ILE A 118 7.14 0.82 -25.79
N SER A 119 8.17 0.89 -26.64
CA SER A 119 9.15 -0.20 -26.73
C SER A 119 10.07 -0.21 -25.51
N ILE A 120 9.90 -1.21 -24.64
CA ILE A 120 10.98 -1.73 -23.80
C ILE A 120 11.84 -2.59 -24.74
N THR A 121 13.17 -2.43 -24.72
CA THR A 121 14.03 -3.29 -25.53
C THR A 121 13.94 -4.72 -25.00
N THR A 122 13.92 -5.70 -25.91
CA THR A 122 13.82 -7.14 -25.59
C THR A 122 14.98 -7.68 -24.74
N ASP A 123 16.01 -6.86 -24.49
CA ASP A 123 17.19 -7.19 -23.67
C ASP A 123 17.09 -6.70 -22.21
N GLY A 124 15.96 -6.12 -21.79
CA GLY A 124 15.70 -5.79 -20.38
C GLY A 124 16.50 -4.60 -19.85
N ARG A 125 17.15 -3.80 -20.71
CA ARG A 125 17.89 -2.60 -20.32
C ARG A 125 17.05 -1.35 -20.53
N MET A 126 16.65 -0.67 -19.46
CA MET A 126 16.08 0.67 -19.55
C MET A 126 17.16 1.67 -19.97
N SER A 127 17.06 2.23 -21.18
CA SER A 127 17.95 3.30 -21.65
C SER A 127 17.24 4.61 -21.98
N ARG A 128 15.93 4.75 -21.71
CA ARG A 128 15.17 5.96 -22.06
C ARG A 128 14.87 6.84 -20.86
N SER A 129 15.01 8.15 -21.05
CA SER A 129 14.56 9.15 -20.09
C SER A 129 13.04 9.15 -20.00
N LEU A 130 12.48 9.49 -18.83
CA LEU A 130 11.06 9.78 -18.66
C LEU A 130 10.53 10.77 -19.70
N ALA A 131 11.38 11.70 -20.14
CA ALA A 131 11.07 12.69 -21.16
C ALA A 131 10.89 12.13 -22.57
N ASP A 132 11.04 10.82 -22.79
CA ASP A 132 10.94 10.15 -24.08
C ASP A 132 9.70 9.23 -24.20
N LEU A 133 8.94 9.02 -23.11
CA LEU A 133 7.69 8.23 -23.13
C LEU A 133 6.53 9.04 -23.73
N PRO A 134 5.44 8.44 -24.24
CA PRO A 134 4.21 9.17 -24.56
C PRO A 134 3.69 9.94 -23.33
N SER A 135 3.09 11.13 -23.50
CA SER A 135 2.61 11.95 -22.39
C SER A 135 1.58 11.26 -21.50
N GLU A 136 0.79 10.35 -22.06
CA GLU A 136 -0.15 9.53 -21.30
C GLU A 136 0.52 8.48 -20.39
N ASP A 137 1.73 8.04 -20.74
CA ASP A 137 2.50 7.02 -20.02
C ASP A 137 3.54 7.62 -19.07
N ARG A 138 3.83 8.93 -19.21
CA ARG A 138 4.52 9.72 -18.20
C ARG A 138 3.53 9.99 -17.07
N ASP A 139 3.61 9.22 -15.99
CA ASP A 139 2.79 9.48 -14.80
C ASP A 139 3.30 10.71 -14.01
N ALA A 140 3.53 11.82 -14.72
CA ALA A 140 3.99 13.10 -14.22
C ALA A 140 2.87 13.87 -13.50
N PRO A 141 3.20 14.69 -12.49
CA PRO A 141 2.21 15.51 -11.80
C PRO A 141 1.39 16.40 -12.73
N LEU A 142 0.10 16.53 -12.43
CA LEU A 142 -0.84 17.45 -13.08
C LEU A 142 -1.05 18.71 -12.21
N ALA A 143 -1.81 19.67 -12.71
CA ALA A 143 -2.05 20.94 -12.00
C ALA A 143 -2.73 20.77 -10.63
N GLY A 144 -3.50 19.70 -10.43
CA GLY A 144 -4.19 19.43 -9.16
C GLY A 144 -5.33 20.40 -8.84
N LEU A 145 -5.85 21.10 -9.86
CA LEU A 145 -6.98 22.01 -9.74
C LEU A 145 -8.30 21.24 -9.92
N PRO A 146 -9.34 21.57 -9.13
CA PRO A 146 -10.63 20.90 -9.22
C PRO A 146 -11.34 21.22 -10.54
N LEU A 147 -12.17 20.29 -10.99
CA LEU A 147 -13.09 20.51 -12.09
C LEU A 147 -14.28 21.36 -11.65
N THR A 148 -14.81 22.14 -12.60
CA THR A 148 -16.13 22.74 -12.41
C THR A 148 -17.19 21.66 -12.48
N GLY A 149 -17.90 21.44 -11.37
CA GLY A 149 -19.02 20.51 -11.28
C GLY A 149 -20.20 21.12 -10.55
N LEU A 150 -21.30 20.37 -10.49
CA LEU A 150 -22.50 20.77 -9.78
C LEU A 150 -22.35 20.49 -8.28
N GLY A 151 -23.02 21.32 -7.47
CA GLY A 151 -23.10 21.17 -6.03
C GLY A 151 -24.54 21.30 -5.53
N THR A 152 -24.79 20.93 -4.28
CA THR A 152 -26.05 21.23 -3.59
C THR A 152 -25.79 21.94 -2.25
N ASN A 153 -26.83 22.56 -1.70
CA ASN A 153 -26.79 23.17 -0.37
C ASN A 153 -27.11 22.18 0.76
N ALA A 154 -27.37 20.90 0.43
CA ALA A 154 -27.62 19.87 1.44
C ALA A 154 -26.35 19.59 2.25
N ARG A 155 -26.53 19.21 3.52
CA ARG A 155 -25.43 18.93 4.45
C ARG A 155 -25.80 17.71 5.29
N THR A 156 -25.10 16.61 5.08
CA THR A 156 -25.19 15.43 5.96
C THR A 156 -24.22 15.59 7.13
N PRO A 157 -24.70 15.55 8.39
CA PRO A 157 -23.87 15.69 9.57
C PRO A 157 -23.00 14.46 9.81
N VAL A 158 -21.80 14.68 10.37
CA VAL A 158 -20.82 13.63 10.69
C VAL A 158 -20.04 14.02 11.94
N ARG A 159 -19.51 13.04 12.67
CA ARG A 159 -18.69 13.26 13.86
C ARG A 159 -17.22 12.92 13.57
N LEU A 160 -16.38 13.92 13.40
CA LEU A 160 -14.96 13.79 13.06
C LEU A 160 -14.07 13.97 14.29
N LEU A 161 -12.76 13.82 14.08
CA LEU A 161 -11.73 14.11 15.05
C LEU A 161 -10.98 15.38 14.64
N SER A 162 -10.74 16.27 15.59
CA SER A 162 -9.83 17.40 15.46
C SER A 162 -8.43 16.99 15.88
N VAL A 163 -7.46 17.08 14.95
CA VAL A 163 -6.07 16.65 15.13
C VAL A 163 -5.12 17.63 14.43
N ASP A 164 -4.36 18.41 15.21
CA ASP A 164 -3.44 19.45 14.71
C ASP A 164 -4.09 20.33 13.61
N ASP A 165 -5.21 20.97 13.94
CA ASP A 165 -6.01 21.83 13.03
C ASP A 165 -6.64 21.11 11.81
N ARG A 166 -6.55 19.78 11.74
CA ARG A 166 -7.22 18.97 10.71
C ARG A 166 -8.48 18.34 11.26
N LEU A 167 -9.50 18.19 10.40
CA LEU A 167 -10.67 17.36 10.66
C LEU A 167 -10.52 16.04 9.91
N VAL A 168 -10.54 14.93 10.64
CA VAL A 168 -10.26 13.60 10.08
C VAL A 168 -11.23 12.56 10.64
N PRO A 169 -11.62 11.53 9.86
CA PRO A 169 -12.42 10.44 10.39
C PRO A 169 -11.60 9.50 11.29
N GLU A 170 -10.28 9.47 11.13
CA GLU A 170 -9.36 8.59 11.88
C GLU A 170 -8.02 9.29 12.14
N SER A 171 -7.37 8.95 13.26
CA SER A 171 -6.01 9.37 13.60
C SER A 171 -5.11 8.13 13.58
N VAL A 172 -4.28 7.95 12.56
CA VAL A 172 -3.57 6.70 12.31
C VAL A 172 -2.10 6.80 12.72
N GLY A 173 -1.62 5.78 13.44
CA GLY A 173 -0.20 5.48 13.60
C GLY A 173 0.26 4.55 12.48
N LEU A 174 1.22 4.97 11.67
CA LEU A 174 1.64 4.24 10.47
C LEU A 174 3.06 3.66 10.62
N ILE A 175 3.22 2.36 10.37
CA ILE A 175 4.51 1.71 10.14
C ILE A 175 4.62 1.38 8.66
N LEU A 176 5.37 2.18 7.92
CA LEU A 176 5.47 2.08 6.47
C LEU A 176 6.73 1.31 6.08
N PRO A 177 6.63 0.03 5.66
CA PRO A 177 7.80 -0.68 5.15
C PRO A 177 8.27 -0.04 3.85
N THR A 178 9.59 0.04 3.62
CA THR A 178 10.15 0.56 2.35
C THR A 178 10.35 -0.52 1.30
N SER A 179 10.17 -1.79 1.66
CA SER A 179 10.38 -2.94 0.78
C SER A 179 9.50 -4.13 1.17
N LEU A 180 9.38 -5.09 0.25
CA LEU A 180 8.74 -6.39 0.56
C LEU A 180 9.39 -7.04 1.79
N CYS A 181 10.73 -7.03 1.86
CA CYS A 181 11.55 -7.62 2.92
C CYS A 181 11.21 -7.12 4.34
N SER A 182 10.73 -5.88 4.49
CA SER A 182 10.29 -5.33 5.78
C SER A 182 8.77 -5.44 6.01
N GLY A 183 8.00 -5.86 5.00
CA GLY A 183 6.53 -5.85 5.03
C GLY A 183 5.90 -6.75 6.10
N GLN A 184 6.34 -8.01 6.22
CA GLN A 184 5.79 -8.91 7.24
C GLN A 184 6.14 -8.44 8.67
N ILE A 185 7.33 -7.88 8.85
CA ILE A 185 7.76 -7.33 10.15
C ILE A 185 6.95 -6.08 10.49
N ALA A 186 6.72 -5.18 9.54
CA ALA A 186 5.85 -4.02 9.74
C ALA A 186 4.44 -4.43 10.17
N LEU A 187 3.86 -5.47 9.55
CA LEU A 187 2.56 -6.01 9.95
C LEU A 187 2.55 -6.51 11.40
N ARG A 188 3.58 -7.25 11.81
CA ARG A 188 3.73 -7.76 13.18
C ARG A 188 3.85 -6.62 14.18
N LEU A 189 4.71 -5.64 13.90
CA LEU A 189 4.93 -4.48 14.75
C LEU A 189 3.65 -3.64 14.87
N ALA A 190 2.90 -3.44 13.79
CA ALA A 190 1.63 -2.69 13.85
C ALA A 190 0.58 -3.42 14.70
N ALA A 191 0.48 -4.75 14.57
CA ALA A 191 -0.43 -5.55 15.40
C ALA A 191 -0.03 -5.52 16.89
N GLN A 192 1.26 -5.61 17.19
CA GLN A 192 1.78 -5.50 18.55
C GLN A 192 1.57 -4.09 19.12
N ALA A 193 1.83 -3.05 18.33
CA ALA A 193 1.62 -1.66 18.70
C ALA A 193 0.16 -1.36 19.03
N GLU A 194 -0.78 -1.96 18.30
CA GLU A 194 -2.22 -1.86 18.58
C GLU A 194 -2.58 -2.53 19.91
N LEU A 195 -2.09 -3.76 20.13
CA LEU A 195 -2.37 -4.55 21.32
C LEU A 195 -1.81 -3.91 22.60
N GLU A 196 -0.57 -3.43 22.51
CA GLU A 196 0.17 -2.84 23.63
C GLU A 196 -0.01 -1.32 23.74
N LYS A 197 -0.79 -0.70 22.85
CA LYS A 197 -1.08 0.74 22.81
C LYS A 197 0.18 1.61 22.86
N TRP A 198 1.16 1.32 21.99
CA TRP A 198 2.45 2.04 21.98
C TRP A 198 2.31 3.56 21.81
N ALA A 199 1.32 4.01 21.03
CA ALA A 199 1.03 5.43 20.82
C ALA A 199 -0.12 5.97 21.72
N GLY A 200 -0.54 5.20 22.73
CA GLY A 200 -1.65 5.55 23.62
C GLY A 200 -2.94 5.91 22.87
N ASP A 201 -3.66 6.90 23.38
CA ASP A 201 -4.92 7.41 22.80
C ASP A 201 -4.69 8.49 21.73
N ALA A 202 -3.45 8.78 21.35
CA ALA A 202 -3.13 9.76 20.30
C ALA A 202 -3.59 9.30 18.91
N VAL A 203 -3.76 7.98 18.74
CA VAL A 203 -4.19 7.34 17.50
C VAL A 203 -5.41 6.46 17.75
N THR A 204 -6.30 6.40 16.77
CA THR A 204 -7.45 5.50 16.75
C THR A 204 -7.06 4.07 16.38
N ARG A 205 -5.98 3.89 15.60
CA ARG A 205 -5.42 2.57 15.25
C ARG A 205 -4.00 2.63 14.70
N MET A 206 -3.33 1.48 14.75
CA MET A 206 -2.04 1.21 14.12
C MET A 206 -2.19 0.48 12.78
N VAL A 207 -1.45 0.91 11.76
CA VAL A 207 -1.51 0.36 10.41
C VAL A 207 -0.11 0.14 9.86
N ALA A 208 0.07 -0.93 9.08
CA ALA A 208 1.23 -1.12 8.22
C ALA A 208 0.81 -1.39 6.78
N LEU A 209 1.59 -0.94 5.79
CA LEU A 209 1.24 -1.03 4.37
C LEU A 209 2.27 -1.88 3.60
N PRO A 210 2.20 -3.23 3.70
CA PRO A 210 3.13 -4.12 3.01
C PRO A 210 2.90 -4.05 1.49
N HIS A 211 3.98 -4.03 0.72
CA HIS A 211 3.95 -3.97 -0.75
C HIS A 211 5.11 -4.76 -1.36
N THR A 212 5.06 -4.98 -2.68
CA THR A 212 6.09 -5.72 -3.41
C THR A 212 7.23 -4.88 -3.97
N GLU A 213 7.12 -3.55 -3.90
CA GLU A 213 8.10 -2.63 -4.50
C GLU A 213 9.31 -2.33 -3.59
N GLY A 214 10.32 -1.64 -4.12
CA GLY A 214 11.40 -1.02 -3.34
C GLY A 214 12.77 -1.71 -3.40
N CYS A 215 12.80 -3.05 -3.51
CA CYS A 215 14.04 -3.86 -3.47
C CYS A 215 14.55 -4.31 -4.86
N GLY A 216 13.81 -4.00 -5.93
CA GLY A 216 14.14 -4.39 -7.31
C GLY A 216 13.48 -3.53 -8.39
N SER A 217 12.90 -2.39 -8.03
CA SER A 217 12.18 -1.55 -8.99
C SER A 217 13.15 -0.84 -9.95
N SER A 218 12.90 -0.99 -11.25
CA SER A 218 13.49 -0.22 -12.32
C SER A 218 13.31 1.28 -12.06
N GLY A 219 14.38 2.05 -12.28
CA GLY A 219 14.34 3.50 -12.13
C GLY A 219 13.38 4.17 -13.12
N GLY A 220 13.11 5.45 -12.92
CA GLY A 220 12.23 6.24 -13.78
C GLY A 220 10.78 6.27 -13.27
N ALA A 221 9.81 6.21 -14.18
CA ALA A 221 8.40 6.48 -13.87
C ALA A 221 7.81 5.61 -12.75
N SER A 222 8.17 4.32 -12.70
CA SER A 222 7.68 3.41 -11.66
C SER A 222 8.19 3.80 -10.28
N GLU A 223 9.48 4.17 -10.16
CA GLU A 223 10.06 4.64 -8.90
C GLU A 223 9.44 5.99 -8.47
N GLU A 224 9.17 6.89 -9.42
CA GLU A 224 8.51 8.17 -9.12
C GLU A 224 7.08 7.97 -8.61
N THR A 225 6.29 7.13 -9.27
CA THR A 225 4.93 6.80 -8.82
C THR A 225 4.95 6.06 -7.49
N PHE A 226 5.88 5.14 -7.27
CA PHE A 226 6.12 4.48 -5.99
C PHE A 226 6.41 5.51 -4.89
N ALA A 227 7.42 6.36 -5.08
CA ALA A 227 7.81 7.36 -4.10
C ALA A 227 6.66 8.32 -3.80
N ARG A 228 5.95 8.81 -4.83
CA ARG A 228 4.78 9.68 -4.68
C ARG A 228 3.67 9.00 -3.87
N THR A 229 3.39 7.73 -4.15
CA THR A 229 2.38 6.95 -3.42
C THR A 229 2.74 6.85 -1.95
N MET A 230 3.98 6.47 -1.64
CA MET A 230 4.48 6.32 -0.27
C MET A 230 4.48 7.66 0.50
N LEU A 231 4.95 8.74 -0.13
CA LEU A 231 4.88 10.11 0.41
C LEU A 231 3.43 10.53 0.69
N GLY A 232 2.50 10.14 -0.18
CA GLY A 232 1.07 10.36 -0.02
C GLY A 232 0.54 9.81 1.30
N TYR A 233 0.88 8.57 1.65
CA TYR A 233 0.48 7.95 2.92
C TYR A 233 1.20 8.55 4.13
N LEU A 234 2.48 8.88 4.02
CA LEU A 234 3.22 9.56 5.10
C LEU A 234 2.61 10.92 5.45
N LEU A 235 2.15 11.65 4.43
CA LEU A 235 1.60 13.00 4.57
C LEU A 235 0.07 13.04 4.52
N HIS A 236 -0.57 11.88 4.64
CA HIS A 236 -2.02 11.76 4.56
C HIS A 236 -2.70 12.51 5.71
N PRO A 237 -3.86 13.15 5.51
CA PRO A 237 -4.60 13.82 6.59
C PRO A 237 -4.81 12.94 7.82
N ASN A 238 -5.22 11.67 7.62
CA ASN A 238 -5.41 10.70 8.71
C ASN A 238 -4.09 10.25 9.37
N THR A 239 -2.92 10.44 8.77
CA THR A 239 -1.64 10.05 9.39
C THR A 239 -1.29 11.06 10.49
N ARG A 240 -1.26 10.59 11.73
CA ARG A 240 -0.87 11.38 12.90
C ARG A 240 0.63 11.29 13.16
N ILE A 241 1.13 10.06 13.15
CA ILE A 241 2.51 9.70 13.46
C ILE A 241 2.91 8.53 12.56
N ALA A 242 4.11 8.58 11.98
CA ALA A 242 4.56 7.56 11.04
C ALA A 242 6.05 7.25 11.17
N LEU A 243 6.38 5.97 11.07
CA LEU A 243 7.74 5.44 11.04
C LEU A 243 7.96 4.66 9.75
N LEU A 244 9.10 4.88 9.10
CA LEU A 244 9.55 4.04 7.99
C LEU A 244 10.42 2.90 8.52
N LEU A 245 10.16 1.70 8.02
CA LEU A 245 10.89 0.49 8.35
C LEU A 245 11.56 -0.04 7.09
N GLU A 246 12.89 0.05 7.05
CA GLU A 246 13.69 -0.57 6.00
C GLU A 246 14.23 -1.93 6.42
N HIS A 247 14.58 -2.73 5.42
CA HIS A 247 15.37 -3.92 5.68
C HIS A 247 16.87 -3.57 5.73
N GLY A 248 17.35 -2.75 4.79
CA GLY A 248 18.72 -2.21 4.71
C GLY A 248 19.46 -2.49 3.40
N CYS A 249 18.85 -3.25 2.48
CA CYS A 249 19.47 -3.63 1.19
C CYS A 249 18.67 -3.17 -0.04
N GLU A 250 17.51 -2.56 0.18
CA GLU A 250 16.68 -1.98 -0.87
C GLU A 250 17.29 -0.75 -1.52
N LYS A 251 16.83 -0.43 -2.73
CA LYS A 251 17.22 0.78 -3.46
C LYS A 251 16.60 2.04 -2.83
N THR A 252 15.37 1.93 -2.34
CA THR A 252 14.58 3.03 -1.77
C THR A 252 14.62 3.02 -0.25
N HIS A 253 15.83 3.09 0.30
CA HIS A 253 16.11 3.09 1.74
C HIS A 253 15.61 4.35 2.47
N ASN A 254 15.71 4.40 3.79
CA ASN A 254 15.25 5.49 4.64
C ASN A 254 15.79 6.86 4.18
N ASP A 255 17.08 6.98 3.87
CA ASP A 255 17.66 8.25 3.39
C ASP A 255 17.11 8.71 2.04
N TYR A 256 16.70 7.79 1.15
CA TYR A 256 15.96 8.14 -0.06
C TYR A 256 14.67 8.87 0.32
N PHE A 257 13.86 8.28 1.21
CA PHE A 257 12.61 8.90 1.65
C PHE A 257 12.81 10.18 2.47
N ARG A 258 13.89 10.31 3.25
CA ARG A 258 14.26 11.59 3.88
C ARG A 258 14.45 12.67 2.82
N SER A 259 15.21 12.40 1.77
CA SER A 259 15.41 13.36 0.66
C SER A 259 14.09 13.75 0.02
N ARG A 260 13.25 12.75 -0.28
CA ARG A 260 11.94 12.97 -0.92
C ARG A 260 10.97 13.78 -0.05
N LEU A 261 11.02 13.61 1.27
CA LEU A 261 10.24 14.44 2.20
C LEU A 261 10.71 15.89 2.21
N VAL A 262 12.03 16.13 2.24
CA VAL A 262 12.60 17.49 2.15
C VAL A 262 12.22 18.16 0.84
N GLU A 263 12.33 17.44 -0.28
CA GLU A 263 11.92 17.92 -1.61
C GLU A 263 10.43 18.27 -1.67
N ALA A 264 9.60 17.55 -0.91
CA ALA A 264 8.17 17.83 -0.77
C ALA A 264 7.86 18.93 0.27
N GLY A 265 8.86 19.57 0.87
CA GLY A 265 8.71 20.61 1.88
C GLY A 265 8.26 20.11 3.26
N ALA A 266 8.37 18.81 3.52
CA ALA A 266 8.07 18.20 4.81
C ALA A 266 9.35 18.05 5.66
N ASP A 267 9.22 18.16 6.98
CA ASP A 267 10.32 17.94 7.92
C ASP A 267 10.49 16.43 8.22
N PRO A 268 11.62 15.80 7.82
CA PRO A 268 11.88 14.40 8.10
C PRO A 268 11.99 14.05 9.59
N ALA A 269 12.25 15.04 10.45
CA ALA A 269 12.33 14.83 11.90
C ALA A 269 10.98 14.46 12.53
N ARG A 270 9.87 14.70 11.81
CA ARG A 270 8.52 14.28 12.21
C ARG A 270 8.27 12.77 12.06
N PHE A 271 9.20 12.04 11.44
CA PHE A 271 9.06 10.62 11.14
C PHE A 271 10.08 9.77 11.91
N GLY A 272 9.69 8.53 12.16
CA GLY A 272 10.54 7.50 12.72
C GLY A 272 11.31 6.77 11.63
N TRP A 273 12.48 6.26 11.99
CA TRP A 273 13.38 5.60 11.04
C TRP A 273 14.02 4.37 11.70
N ALA A 274 13.67 3.18 11.21
CA ALA A 274 14.23 1.91 11.69
C ALA A 274 14.72 1.06 10.52
N SER A 275 15.72 0.23 10.78
CA SER A 275 16.41 -0.61 9.80
C SER A 275 16.72 -1.98 10.39
N ILE A 276 16.21 -3.04 9.78
CA ILE A 276 16.37 -4.40 10.33
C ILE A 276 17.85 -4.80 10.41
N GLN A 277 18.60 -4.55 9.34
CA GLN A 277 20.01 -4.90 9.27
C GLN A 277 20.91 -3.97 10.08
N ALA A 278 20.63 -2.66 10.10
CA ALA A 278 21.50 -1.70 10.77
C ALA A 278 21.24 -1.61 12.28
N ASP A 279 20.01 -1.88 12.74
CA ASP A 279 19.63 -1.77 14.16
C ASP A 279 19.78 -3.09 14.94
N GLY A 280 20.32 -4.15 14.32
CA GLY A 280 20.69 -5.38 15.04
C GLY A 280 19.60 -6.45 15.10
N GLY A 281 18.82 -6.60 14.03
CA GLY A 281 17.87 -7.72 13.90
C GLY A 281 16.49 -7.43 14.49
N LEU A 282 15.64 -8.44 14.49
CA LEU A 282 14.19 -8.25 14.68
C LEU A 282 13.82 -7.75 16.08
N GLU A 283 14.47 -8.27 17.13
CA GLU A 283 14.18 -7.91 18.52
C GLU A 283 14.57 -6.46 18.82
N ALA A 284 15.80 -6.06 18.44
CA ALA A 284 16.30 -4.72 18.66
C ALA A 284 15.47 -3.65 17.91
N VAL A 285 15.07 -3.97 16.68
CA VAL A 285 14.16 -3.12 15.89
C VAL A 285 12.80 -3.00 16.54
N GLY A 286 12.24 -4.10 17.05
CA GLY A 286 10.95 -4.07 17.76
C GLY A 286 10.98 -3.15 18.97
N ALA A 287 12.04 -3.23 19.79
CA ALA A 287 12.25 -2.32 20.91
C ALA A 287 12.40 -0.86 20.46
N LYS A 288 13.23 -0.59 19.44
CA LYS A 288 13.43 0.76 18.90
C LYS A 288 12.14 1.38 18.38
N VAL A 289 11.33 0.62 17.64
CA VAL A 289 10.05 1.09 17.10
C VAL A 289 9.06 1.38 18.23
N ARG A 290 8.94 0.50 19.22
CA ARG A 290 8.12 0.74 20.42
C ARG A 290 8.52 2.02 21.13
N ASP A 291 9.80 2.14 21.48
CA ASP A 291 10.32 3.26 22.25
C ASP A 291 10.13 4.59 21.47
N TRP A 292 10.21 4.55 20.14
CA TRP A 292 9.89 5.69 19.29
C TRP A 292 8.41 6.09 19.38
N PHE A 293 7.46 5.16 19.15
CA PHE A 293 6.02 5.48 19.23
C PHE A 293 5.59 5.93 20.64
N SER A 294 6.18 5.35 21.68
CA SER A 294 5.89 5.70 23.09
C SER A 294 6.62 6.95 23.58
N GLY A 295 7.56 7.49 22.79
CA GLY A 295 8.37 8.64 23.17
C GLY A 295 7.67 9.99 23.01
N PHE A 296 6.48 10.03 22.41
CA PHE A 296 5.76 11.27 22.15
C PHE A 296 4.62 11.49 23.15
N ASP A 297 4.53 12.73 23.66
CA ASP A 297 3.39 13.22 24.43
C ASP A 297 2.42 13.94 23.48
N LEU A 298 1.61 13.17 22.76
CA LEU A 298 0.58 13.70 21.85
C LEU A 298 -0.80 13.60 22.51
N PRO A 299 -1.60 14.67 22.51
CA PRO A 299 -2.94 14.63 23.08
C PRO A 299 -3.85 13.71 22.26
N ALA A 300 -4.83 13.10 22.95
CA ALA A 300 -5.89 12.36 22.30
C ALA A 300 -6.69 13.27 21.34
N PRO A 301 -7.11 12.77 20.17
CA PRO A 301 -8.00 13.50 19.26
C PRO A 301 -9.31 13.91 19.94
N VAL A 302 -9.83 15.09 19.59
CA VAL A 302 -11.08 15.61 20.15
C VAL A 302 -12.23 15.43 19.16
N GLU A 303 -13.37 14.95 19.64
CA GLU A 303 -14.59 14.81 18.84
C GLU A 303 -15.11 16.18 18.35
N TYR A 304 -15.47 16.26 17.07
CA TYR A 304 -15.93 17.46 16.39
C TYR A 304 -17.18 17.16 15.56
N ASP A 305 -18.25 17.93 15.75
CA ASP A 305 -19.46 17.83 14.93
C ASP A 305 -19.28 18.65 13.63
N GLY A 306 -19.17 17.95 12.49
CA GLY A 306 -18.96 18.52 11.16
C GLY A 306 -19.98 18.03 10.14
N THR A 307 -19.63 18.13 8.87
CA THR A 307 -20.42 17.64 7.74
C THR A 307 -19.57 16.80 6.79
N LEU A 308 -20.18 16.06 5.89
CA LEU A 308 -19.43 15.36 4.83
C LEU A 308 -18.62 16.32 3.92
N GLY A 309 -18.89 17.63 3.96
CA GLY A 309 -18.07 18.65 3.31
C GLY A 309 -16.70 18.87 3.95
N ASP A 310 -16.45 18.32 5.15
CA ASP A 310 -15.13 18.37 5.79
C ASP A 310 -14.23 17.20 5.35
N LEU A 311 -14.71 16.34 4.44
CA LEU A 311 -14.01 15.13 4.00
C LEU A 311 -13.59 15.17 2.53
N THR A 312 -12.56 14.38 2.24
CA THR A 312 -12.21 13.94 0.89
C THR A 312 -12.65 12.50 0.70
N VAL A 313 -13.61 12.26 -0.22
CA VAL A 313 -14.20 10.94 -0.47
C VAL A 313 -13.87 10.47 -1.89
N GLY A 314 -13.46 9.22 -2.04
CA GLY A 314 -13.32 8.61 -3.36
C GLY A 314 -14.60 7.86 -3.74
N LEU A 315 -15.09 8.07 -4.96
CA LEU A 315 -16.26 7.35 -5.48
C LEU A 315 -15.85 6.40 -6.60
N GLU A 316 -16.33 5.16 -6.53
CA GLU A 316 -16.09 4.13 -7.54
C GLU A 316 -17.34 3.28 -7.81
N ALA A 317 -17.36 2.61 -8.96
CA ALA A 317 -18.36 1.58 -9.26
C ALA A 317 -17.71 0.36 -9.92
N ARG A 318 -18.14 -0.85 -9.51
CA ARG A 318 -17.63 -2.12 -10.00
C ARG A 318 -18.79 -3.01 -10.45
N GLY A 319 -18.65 -3.57 -11.65
CA GLY A 319 -19.71 -4.35 -12.28
C GLY A 319 -20.73 -3.47 -13.03
N PRO A 320 -21.87 -4.05 -13.43
CA PRO A 320 -22.93 -3.32 -14.12
C PRO A 320 -23.48 -2.16 -13.28
N LEU A 321 -23.65 -0.99 -13.92
CA LEU A 321 -24.16 0.22 -13.28
C LEU A 321 -25.47 0.66 -13.97
N SER A 322 -26.55 0.79 -13.21
CA SER A 322 -27.83 1.29 -13.73
C SER A 322 -27.80 2.82 -13.85
N ALA A 323 -28.67 3.39 -14.72
CA ALA A 323 -28.79 4.84 -14.85
C ALA A 323 -29.19 5.53 -13.53
N GLY A 324 -30.11 4.93 -12.77
CA GLY A 324 -30.51 5.46 -11.46
C GLY A 324 -29.39 5.44 -10.43
N THR A 325 -28.57 4.38 -10.41
CA THR A 325 -27.38 4.31 -9.55
C THR A 325 -26.32 5.32 -9.97
N ALA A 326 -26.09 5.47 -11.27
CA ALA A 326 -25.15 6.45 -11.81
C ALA A 326 -25.56 7.88 -11.41
N GLU A 327 -26.85 8.19 -11.47
CA GLU A 327 -27.39 9.46 -10.98
C GLU A 327 -27.22 9.59 -9.45
N ALA A 328 -27.51 8.54 -8.68
CA ALA A 328 -27.34 8.54 -7.22
C ALA A 328 -25.90 8.83 -6.78
N MET A 329 -24.92 8.19 -7.42
CA MET A 329 -23.49 8.41 -7.15
C MET A 329 -23.07 9.85 -7.48
N ALA A 330 -23.65 10.45 -8.53
CA ALA A 330 -23.43 11.86 -8.83
C ALA A 330 -24.06 12.78 -7.76
N LEU A 331 -25.28 12.47 -7.28
CA LEU A 331 -25.94 13.23 -6.21
C LEU A 331 -25.14 13.21 -4.90
N ILE A 332 -24.58 12.06 -4.53
CA ILE A 332 -23.69 11.92 -3.37
C ILE A 332 -22.51 12.88 -3.51
N GLY A 333 -21.80 12.85 -4.65
CA GLY A 333 -20.64 13.70 -4.84
C GLY A 333 -20.97 15.19 -4.91
N ARG A 334 -22.13 15.57 -5.47
CA ARG A 334 -22.62 16.96 -5.50
C ARG A 334 -22.89 17.50 -4.10
N GLU A 335 -23.40 16.68 -3.19
CA GLU A 335 -23.61 17.10 -1.82
C GLU A 335 -22.27 17.35 -1.11
N ILE A 336 -21.31 16.42 -1.23
CA ILE A 336 -19.97 16.54 -0.63
C ILE A 336 -19.25 17.79 -1.16
N VAL A 337 -19.16 17.95 -2.48
CA VAL A 337 -18.48 19.10 -3.10
C VAL A 337 -19.25 20.40 -2.84
N GLY A 338 -20.58 20.38 -2.93
CA GLY A 338 -21.42 21.53 -2.58
C GLY A 338 -21.31 21.96 -1.12
N ALA A 339 -20.86 21.05 -0.25
CA ALA A 339 -20.53 21.28 1.16
C ALA A 339 -19.13 21.79 1.43
N GLY A 340 -18.29 21.93 0.41
CA GLY A 340 -16.90 22.38 0.53
C GLY A 340 -15.88 21.24 0.60
N GLY A 341 -16.34 19.98 0.46
CA GLY A 341 -15.49 18.80 0.47
C GLY A 341 -14.92 18.47 -0.90
N SER A 342 -14.26 17.31 -0.97
CA SER A 342 -13.66 16.81 -2.21
C SER A 342 -14.19 15.45 -2.60
N VAL A 343 -14.35 15.25 -3.90
CA VAL A 343 -14.67 13.95 -4.49
C VAL A 343 -13.60 13.57 -5.49
N VAL A 344 -13.00 12.39 -5.34
CA VAL A 344 -12.00 11.86 -6.27
C VAL A 344 -12.58 10.68 -7.04
N LEU A 345 -12.47 10.73 -8.35
CA LEU A 345 -12.91 9.68 -9.28
C LEU A 345 -11.70 9.07 -9.99
N SER A 346 -11.82 7.84 -10.44
CA SER A 346 -10.77 7.19 -11.23
C SER A 346 -10.99 7.45 -12.73
N SER A 347 -9.95 7.81 -13.47
CA SER A 347 -10.08 8.19 -14.90
C SER A 347 -10.52 7.03 -15.81
N ARG A 348 -10.46 5.79 -15.31
CA ARG A 348 -10.92 4.57 -15.99
C ARG A 348 -12.09 3.88 -15.27
N GLY A 349 -12.72 4.57 -14.32
CA GLY A 349 -13.83 4.04 -13.53
C GLY A 349 -15.15 3.99 -14.29
N ALA A 350 -16.04 3.10 -13.86
CA ALA A 350 -17.35 2.92 -14.51
C ALA A 350 -18.26 4.16 -14.36
N LEU A 351 -18.09 4.94 -13.28
CA LEU A 351 -18.83 6.18 -13.07
C LEU A 351 -18.55 7.20 -14.20
N LEU A 352 -17.28 7.50 -14.46
CA LEU A 352 -16.92 8.44 -15.53
C LEU A 352 -17.24 7.90 -16.93
N ALA A 353 -17.28 6.58 -17.12
CA ALA A 353 -17.71 5.99 -18.39
C ALA A 353 -19.22 6.19 -18.66
N HIS A 354 -20.04 6.42 -17.64
CA HIS A 354 -21.50 6.49 -17.76
C HIS A 354 -22.01 7.93 -18.01
N ASP A 355 -22.71 8.15 -19.12
CA ASP A 355 -23.17 9.48 -19.56
C ASP A 355 -24.09 10.17 -18.54
N VAL A 356 -24.99 9.42 -17.91
CA VAL A 356 -25.89 9.94 -16.86
C VAL A 356 -25.11 10.46 -15.65
N PHE A 357 -24.06 9.75 -15.20
CA PHE A 357 -23.21 10.23 -14.11
C PHE A 357 -22.54 11.54 -14.50
N ARG A 358 -21.92 11.62 -15.69
CA ARG A 358 -21.25 12.84 -16.15
C ARG A 358 -22.21 14.02 -16.25
N THR A 359 -23.39 13.79 -16.83
CA THR A 359 -24.43 14.82 -16.96
C THR A 359 -24.90 15.30 -15.58
N ALA A 360 -25.14 14.37 -14.66
CA ALA A 360 -25.60 14.70 -13.32
C ALA A 360 -24.51 15.38 -12.46
N ALA A 361 -23.24 14.99 -12.60
CA ALA A 361 -22.13 15.53 -11.80
C ALA A 361 -21.57 16.84 -12.36
N PHE A 362 -21.44 16.96 -13.69
CA PHE A 362 -20.72 18.06 -14.37
C PHE A 362 -21.61 18.91 -15.28
N GLY A 363 -22.88 18.55 -15.45
CA GLY A 363 -23.82 19.29 -16.31
C GLY A 363 -23.68 18.99 -17.82
N SER A 364 -22.78 18.07 -18.21
CA SER A 364 -22.60 17.62 -19.60
C SER A 364 -22.23 16.14 -19.65
N ALA A 365 -22.56 15.47 -20.76
CA ALA A 365 -22.10 14.12 -21.06
C ALA A 365 -20.69 14.09 -21.68
N ASP A 366 -20.03 15.24 -21.85
CA ASP A 366 -18.68 15.32 -22.42
C ASP A 366 -17.65 14.54 -21.61
N ARG A 367 -16.57 14.14 -22.27
CA ARG A 367 -15.45 13.46 -21.63
C ARG A 367 -14.77 14.40 -20.64
N VAL A 368 -14.44 13.87 -19.47
CA VAL A 368 -13.74 14.57 -18.39
C VAL A 368 -12.28 14.13 -18.34
N GLU A 369 -11.36 15.09 -18.29
CA GLU A 369 -9.91 14.83 -18.22
C GLU A 369 -9.44 14.68 -16.77
N SER A 370 -8.27 14.05 -16.60
CA SER A 370 -7.65 13.87 -15.28
C SER A 370 -7.11 15.21 -14.74
N THR A 371 -7.29 15.45 -13.44
CA THR A 371 -6.76 16.64 -12.75
C THR A 371 -5.56 16.34 -11.87
N VAL A 372 -5.40 15.09 -11.44
CA VAL A 372 -4.29 14.61 -10.61
C VAL A 372 -3.69 13.32 -11.18
N ALA A 373 -2.37 13.18 -11.06
CA ALA A 373 -1.65 11.94 -11.37
C ALA A 373 -1.97 10.85 -10.33
N HIS A 374 -1.60 9.59 -10.61
CA HIS A 374 -1.87 8.50 -9.69
C HIS A 374 -1.16 8.73 -8.34
N GLY A 375 -1.91 8.76 -7.25
CA GLY A 375 -1.39 9.04 -5.90
C GLY A 375 -0.90 10.48 -5.69
N GLN A 376 -1.20 11.41 -6.59
CA GLN A 376 -0.83 12.82 -6.42
C GLN A 376 -1.80 13.51 -5.46
N ARG A 377 -1.23 14.25 -4.50
CA ARG A 377 -1.97 15.13 -3.59
C ARG A 377 -2.45 16.40 -4.31
N PHE A 378 -3.59 16.91 -3.89
CA PHE A 378 -4.17 18.17 -4.33
C PHE A 378 -4.51 19.04 -3.11
N ALA A 379 -4.65 20.35 -3.32
CA ALA A 379 -4.81 21.33 -2.24
C ALA A 379 -6.21 21.95 -2.18
N GLU A 380 -6.89 22.05 -3.32
CA GLU A 380 -8.17 22.74 -3.41
C GLU A 380 -9.34 21.75 -3.39
N PRO A 381 -10.39 22.02 -2.61
CA PRO A 381 -11.55 21.14 -2.56
C PRO A 381 -12.35 21.18 -3.86
N GLY A 382 -12.97 20.05 -4.19
CA GLY A 382 -13.86 19.95 -5.34
C GLY A 382 -13.83 18.58 -6.02
N TRP A 383 -14.25 18.56 -7.28
CA TRP A 383 -14.22 17.36 -8.11
C TRP A 383 -12.82 17.13 -8.68
N HIS A 384 -12.26 15.96 -8.43
CA HIS A 384 -10.96 15.55 -8.95
C HIS A 384 -11.07 14.24 -9.71
N VAL A 385 -10.28 14.10 -10.76
CA VAL A 385 -10.15 12.85 -11.51
C VAL A 385 -8.70 12.41 -11.46
N MET A 386 -8.45 11.27 -10.81
CA MET A 386 -7.14 10.66 -10.70
C MET A 386 -6.85 9.81 -11.93
N ARG A 387 -5.72 10.08 -12.59
CA ARG A 387 -5.24 9.27 -13.70
C ARG A 387 -4.96 7.84 -13.22
N MET A 388 -5.50 6.87 -13.94
CA MET A 388 -5.29 5.45 -13.67
C MET A 388 -4.49 4.74 -14.78
N PRO A 389 -3.38 4.06 -14.45
CA PRO A 389 -2.66 3.20 -15.40
C PRO A 389 -3.46 1.95 -15.79
N GLY A 390 -4.28 1.42 -14.87
CA GLY A 390 -5.06 0.19 -15.04
C GLY A 390 -6.47 0.31 -14.46
N THR A 391 -7.17 -0.82 -14.34
CA THR A 391 -8.52 -0.93 -13.75
C THR A 391 -8.56 -1.86 -12.52
N ASP A 392 -7.40 -2.27 -12.01
CA ASP A 392 -7.28 -3.05 -10.79
C ASP A 392 -7.81 -2.24 -9.60
N TRP A 393 -8.70 -2.85 -8.81
CA TRP A 393 -9.35 -2.16 -7.71
C TRP A 393 -8.38 -1.76 -6.59
N MET A 394 -7.45 -2.65 -6.24
CA MET A 394 -6.54 -2.40 -5.13
C MET A 394 -5.52 -1.32 -5.49
N GLU A 395 -5.08 -1.28 -6.75
CA GLU A 395 -4.27 -0.17 -7.27
C GLU A 395 -5.04 1.15 -7.26
N THR A 396 -6.31 1.17 -7.69
CA THR A 396 -7.16 2.37 -7.62
C THR A 396 -7.32 2.87 -6.19
N ALA A 397 -7.70 1.99 -5.27
CA ALA A 397 -7.88 2.35 -3.87
C ALA A 397 -6.57 2.83 -3.22
N THR A 398 -5.44 2.22 -3.60
CA THR A 398 -4.11 2.64 -3.14
C THR A 398 -3.75 4.03 -3.65
N GLY A 399 -4.03 4.34 -4.92
CA GLY A 399 -3.85 5.67 -5.48
C GLY A 399 -4.73 6.72 -4.81
N PHE A 400 -6.00 6.40 -4.54
CA PHE A 400 -6.91 7.30 -3.85
C PHE A 400 -6.41 7.64 -2.45
N GLY A 401 -6.02 6.63 -1.66
CA GLY A 401 -5.46 6.86 -0.35
C GLY A 401 -4.18 7.68 -0.39
N ALA A 402 -3.26 7.42 -1.33
CA ALA A 402 -2.06 8.26 -1.48
C ALA A 402 -2.40 9.72 -1.85
N GLY A 403 -3.45 9.94 -2.62
CA GLY A 403 -3.92 11.28 -3.01
C GLY A 403 -4.52 12.09 -1.87
N GLY A 404 -4.83 11.48 -0.71
CA GLY A 404 -5.45 12.15 0.43
C GLY A 404 -6.92 11.79 0.67
N VAL A 405 -7.46 10.79 -0.04
CA VAL A 405 -8.83 10.32 0.18
C VAL A 405 -8.94 9.66 1.56
N GLN A 406 -9.85 10.18 2.37
CA GLN A 406 -10.03 9.75 3.76
C GLN A 406 -11.04 8.61 3.90
N GLN A 407 -11.90 8.41 2.89
CA GLN A 407 -12.86 7.32 2.85
C GLN A 407 -13.27 7.01 1.40
N LEU A 408 -13.58 5.74 1.11
CA LEU A 408 -14.05 5.28 -0.19
C LEU A 408 -15.50 4.83 -0.11
N LEU A 409 -16.29 5.18 -1.12
CA LEU A 409 -17.61 4.62 -1.37
C LEU A 409 -17.61 3.95 -2.74
N ALA A 410 -17.86 2.64 -2.76
CA ALA A 410 -17.93 1.86 -3.97
C ALA A 410 -19.33 1.27 -4.15
N HIS A 411 -19.95 1.52 -5.31
CA HIS A 411 -21.04 0.67 -5.77
C HIS A 411 -20.47 -0.66 -6.29
N VAL A 412 -21.09 -1.78 -5.93
CA VAL A 412 -20.67 -3.11 -6.36
C VAL A 412 -21.82 -3.91 -6.94
N ALA A 413 -21.56 -4.61 -8.05
CA ALA A 413 -22.46 -5.58 -8.67
C ALA A 413 -21.65 -6.77 -9.19
N GLY A 414 -22.12 -7.99 -8.92
CA GLY A 414 -21.47 -9.25 -9.27
C GLY A 414 -20.49 -9.79 -8.22
N GLY A 415 -20.28 -9.08 -7.11
CA GLY A 415 -19.39 -9.50 -6.01
C GLY A 415 -19.03 -8.34 -5.09
N THR A 416 -18.28 -8.65 -4.03
CA THR A 416 -17.72 -7.67 -3.08
C THR A 416 -16.27 -7.32 -3.41
N LEU A 417 -15.73 -6.34 -2.70
CA LEU A 417 -14.35 -5.88 -2.84
C LEU A 417 -13.50 -6.24 -1.63
N SER A 418 -12.18 -6.27 -1.83
CA SER A 418 -11.24 -6.21 -0.70
C SER A 418 -11.07 -4.76 -0.28
N ALA A 419 -11.13 -4.49 1.03
CA ALA A 419 -10.90 -3.15 1.55
C ALA A 419 -9.43 -2.74 1.41
N GLN A 420 -9.18 -1.44 1.30
CA GLN A 420 -7.83 -0.90 1.39
C GLN A 420 -7.45 -0.77 2.87
N ARG A 421 -6.22 -1.15 3.23
CA ARG A 421 -5.83 -1.31 4.65
C ARG A 421 -5.80 0.00 5.47
N PHE A 422 -5.60 1.13 4.80
CA PHE A 422 -5.45 2.46 5.40
C PHE A 422 -6.73 3.30 5.35
N VAL A 423 -7.51 3.23 4.27
CA VAL A 423 -8.69 4.04 3.98
C VAL A 423 -9.92 3.14 4.06
N PRO A 424 -10.90 3.44 4.92
CA PRO A 424 -12.14 2.66 5.01
C PRO A 424 -12.88 2.63 3.67
N VAL A 425 -13.33 1.43 3.27
CA VAL A 425 -14.10 1.19 2.03
C VAL A 425 -15.53 0.84 2.42
N VAL A 426 -16.48 1.68 2.00
CA VAL A 426 -17.92 1.45 2.15
C VAL A 426 -18.46 0.82 0.87
N GLU A 427 -19.06 -0.35 0.98
CA GLU A 427 -19.68 -1.05 -0.14
C GLU A 427 -21.21 -0.90 -0.14
N LEU A 428 -21.73 -0.42 -1.26
CA LEU A 428 -23.16 -0.23 -1.52
C LEU A 428 -23.56 -1.09 -2.72
N SER A 429 -24.70 -1.77 -2.66
CA SER A 429 -25.29 -2.36 -3.86
C SER A 429 -26.79 -2.11 -3.95
N ASN A 430 -27.27 -1.99 -5.19
CA ASN A 430 -28.68 -2.05 -5.54
C ASN A 430 -28.99 -3.18 -6.52
N ASP A 431 -27.99 -3.99 -6.87
CA ASP A 431 -28.15 -5.11 -7.78
C ASP A 431 -28.82 -6.27 -7.03
N PRO A 432 -30.03 -6.72 -7.43
CA PRO A 432 -30.78 -7.71 -6.66
C PRO A 432 -30.03 -9.04 -6.47
N GLU A 433 -29.26 -9.48 -7.47
CA GLU A 433 -28.48 -10.72 -7.39
C GLU A 433 -27.34 -10.58 -6.37
N THR A 434 -26.61 -9.47 -6.44
CA THR A 434 -25.53 -9.14 -5.50
C THR A 434 -26.06 -9.03 -4.08
N VAL A 435 -27.17 -8.32 -3.87
CA VAL A 435 -27.79 -8.18 -2.54
C VAL A 435 -28.28 -9.53 -2.00
N ALA A 436 -28.90 -10.36 -2.84
CA ALA A 436 -29.38 -11.67 -2.41
C ALA A 436 -28.24 -12.62 -2.01
N ARG A 437 -27.07 -12.51 -2.66
CA ARG A 437 -25.94 -13.42 -2.44
C ARG A 437 -24.92 -12.91 -1.43
N TYR A 438 -24.72 -11.60 -1.35
CA TYR A 438 -23.64 -10.95 -0.60
C TYR A 438 -24.15 -9.85 0.35
N GLY A 439 -25.46 -9.69 0.55
CA GLY A 439 -26.03 -8.60 1.37
C GLY A 439 -25.46 -8.53 2.79
N ASP A 440 -25.10 -9.67 3.38
CA ASP A 440 -24.47 -9.74 4.70
C ASP A 440 -23.04 -9.18 4.71
N ASP A 441 -22.39 -9.04 3.55
CA ASP A 441 -21.05 -8.46 3.37
C ASP A 441 -21.08 -7.00 2.90
N LEU A 442 -22.25 -6.46 2.52
CA LEU A 442 -22.42 -5.06 2.09
C LEU A 442 -22.68 -4.11 3.25
N ASP A 443 -22.08 -2.92 3.24
CA ASP A 443 -22.30 -1.90 4.28
C ASP A 443 -23.65 -1.20 4.15
N ALA A 444 -24.17 -1.13 2.93
CA ALA A 444 -25.50 -0.59 2.65
C ALA A 444 -26.16 -1.26 1.44
N VAL A 445 -27.50 -1.31 1.48
CA VAL A 445 -28.33 -1.70 0.34
C VAL A 445 -29.08 -0.48 -0.15
N ALA A 446 -28.86 -0.10 -1.40
CA ALA A 446 -29.56 1.00 -2.06
C ALA A 446 -30.84 0.48 -2.70
N THR A 447 -31.98 1.09 -2.36
CA THR A 447 -33.29 0.77 -2.96
C THR A 447 -33.99 2.07 -3.34
N GLY A 448 -35.04 1.99 -4.15
CA GLY A 448 -35.81 3.16 -4.57
C GLY A 448 -35.17 3.93 -5.71
N ASP A 449 -35.50 5.21 -5.81
CA ASP A 449 -35.01 6.09 -6.87
C ASP A 449 -33.58 6.59 -6.61
N ALA A 450 -33.04 7.43 -7.50
CA ALA A 450 -31.68 7.94 -7.36
C ALA A 450 -31.46 8.75 -6.06
N ALA A 451 -32.49 9.45 -5.56
CA ALA A 451 -32.38 10.24 -4.34
C ALA A 451 -32.38 9.34 -3.09
N ASP A 452 -33.21 8.31 -3.07
CA ASP A 452 -33.23 7.29 -2.00
C ASP A 452 -31.88 6.55 -1.92
N GLN A 453 -31.35 6.14 -3.07
CA GLN A 453 -30.05 5.47 -3.16
C GLN A 453 -28.90 6.40 -2.72
N ALA A 454 -28.96 7.67 -3.11
CA ALA A 454 -27.98 8.67 -2.68
C ALA A 454 -28.01 8.88 -1.16
N ARG A 455 -29.21 8.94 -0.56
CA ARG A 455 -29.37 9.05 0.89
C ARG A 455 -28.74 7.85 1.61
N ALA A 456 -29.00 6.63 1.14
CA ALA A 456 -28.41 5.42 1.71
C ALA A 456 -26.87 5.46 1.67
N GLY A 457 -26.29 5.91 0.53
CA GLY A 457 -24.84 6.08 0.40
C GLY A 457 -24.27 7.15 1.34
N LEU A 458 -24.89 8.33 1.42
CA LEU A 458 -24.48 9.41 2.31
C LEU A 458 -24.54 8.99 3.79
N ASP A 459 -25.62 8.31 4.19
CA ASP A 459 -25.80 7.84 5.56
C ASP A 459 -24.76 6.78 5.95
N ALA A 460 -24.43 5.87 5.02
CA ALA A 460 -23.38 4.86 5.22
C ALA A 460 -22.00 5.51 5.34
N VAL A 461 -21.68 6.46 4.45
CA VAL A 461 -20.42 7.22 4.53
C VAL A 461 -20.31 7.95 5.85
N ALA A 462 -21.35 8.68 6.25
CA ALA A 462 -21.40 9.42 7.52
C ALA A 462 -21.31 8.50 8.74
N ALA A 463 -21.93 7.32 8.71
CA ALA A 463 -21.84 6.35 9.80
C ALA A 463 -20.41 5.84 10.01
N VAL A 464 -19.70 5.53 8.93
CA VAL A 464 -18.30 5.06 8.96
C VAL A 464 -17.34 6.19 9.34
N ALA A 465 -17.47 7.38 8.74
CA ALA A 465 -16.67 8.55 9.11
C ALA A 465 -16.86 8.97 10.58
N SER A 466 -18.07 8.76 11.11
CA SER A 466 -18.41 8.97 12.53
C SER A 466 -17.96 7.84 13.45
N ARG A 467 -17.25 6.84 12.93
CA ARG A 467 -16.79 5.65 13.66
C ARG A 467 -17.93 4.88 14.34
N ARG A 468 -19.18 5.03 13.85
CA ARG A 468 -20.36 4.30 14.35
C ARG A 468 -20.44 2.88 13.81
N ILE A 469 -19.83 2.66 12.63
CA ILE A 469 -19.78 1.38 11.93
C ILE A 469 -18.35 1.20 11.42
N VAL A 470 -17.82 -0.01 11.55
CA VAL A 470 -16.60 -0.45 10.87
C VAL A 470 -17.04 -1.15 9.58
N PRO A 471 -16.51 -0.75 8.39
CA PRO A 471 -16.92 -1.41 7.16
C PRO A 471 -16.65 -2.91 7.17
N LYS A 472 -17.55 -3.69 6.58
CA LYS A 472 -17.55 -5.15 6.69
C LYS A 472 -16.32 -5.80 6.06
N ALA A 473 -15.83 -5.29 4.93
CA ALA A 473 -14.60 -5.77 4.31
C ALA A 473 -13.37 -5.55 5.21
N VAL A 474 -13.35 -4.46 5.99
CA VAL A 474 -12.31 -4.21 7.01
C VAL A 474 -12.49 -5.15 8.20
N ALA A 475 -13.71 -5.28 8.72
CA ALA A 475 -14.03 -6.10 9.89
C ALA A 475 -13.74 -7.60 9.69
N SER A 476 -13.89 -8.10 8.47
CA SER A 476 -13.56 -9.49 8.08
C SER A 476 -12.07 -9.74 7.86
N GLY A 477 -11.24 -8.69 7.88
CA GLY A 477 -9.81 -8.78 7.57
C GLY A 477 -9.51 -8.98 6.08
N ASN A 478 -10.50 -8.85 5.19
CA ASN A 478 -10.32 -8.87 3.74
C ASN A 478 -9.72 -7.53 3.25
N VAL A 479 -8.47 -7.28 3.65
CA VAL A 479 -7.76 -6.02 3.38
C VAL A 479 -6.53 -6.23 2.50
N GLY A 480 -6.25 -5.27 1.63
CA GLY A 480 -5.08 -5.26 0.77
C GLY A 480 -4.40 -3.89 0.69
N PHE A 481 -3.23 -3.90 0.07
CA PHE A 481 -2.47 -2.72 -0.33
C PHE A 481 -1.63 -3.09 -1.54
N GLN A 482 -1.77 -2.37 -2.65
CA GLN A 482 -1.05 -2.68 -3.89
C GLN A 482 -0.69 -1.40 -4.60
N ILE A 483 0.62 -1.14 -4.68
CA ILE A 483 1.15 -0.04 -5.47
C ILE A 483 0.94 -0.37 -6.95
N THR A 484 0.59 0.65 -7.74
CA THR A 484 0.31 0.43 -9.16
C THR A 484 1.52 -0.12 -9.89
N ARG A 485 1.27 -1.12 -10.74
CA ARG A 485 2.29 -1.73 -11.59
C ARG A 485 2.39 -1.03 -12.95
N GLY A 486 1.80 0.16 -13.06
CA GLY A 486 1.73 0.91 -14.31
C GLY A 486 0.88 0.21 -15.39
N LEU A 487 0.92 0.76 -16.61
CA LEU A 487 0.11 0.26 -17.73
C LEU A 487 0.43 -1.19 -18.13
N LEU A 488 1.67 -1.63 -17.88
CA LEU A 488 2.16 -2.94 -18.29
C LEU A 488 1.94 -4.04 -17.24
N GLY A 489 1.45 -3.69 -16.04
CA GLY A 489 1.17 -4.69 -15.01
C GLY A 489 2.41 -5.39 -14.44
N THR A 490 3.60 -4.87 -14.73
CA THR A 490 4.88 -5.37 -14.24
C THR A 490 5.42 -4.42 -13.18
N SER A 491 5.83 -4.95 -12.03
CA SER A 491 6.83 -4.26 -11.20
C SER A 491 8.10 -4.23 -12.05
N MET A 492 8.31 -3.12 -12.78
CA MET A 492 9.47 -2.98 -13.67
C MET A 492 10.73 -3.07 -12.86
#